data_AF-A0A6A9QDX8-F1
#
_entry.id   AF-A0A6A9QDX8-F1
#
_cell.length_a   1.000
_cell.length_b   1.000
_cell.length_c   1.000
_cell.angle_alpha   90.00
_cell.angle_beta   90.00
_cell.angle_gamma   90.00
#
_symmetry.space_group_name_H-M   'P 1'
#
loop_
_entity.id
_entity.type
_entity.pdbx_description
1 polymer ?
#
loop_
_entity_poly.entity_id
_entity_poly.type
_entity_poly.pdbx_seq_one_letter_code
_entity_poly.pdbx_strand_id
1 'polypeptide(L)'
;MEEIKVYMVKGTALFNESRFPTRQKFIKFVRALNEKQAAEYIYAYFGSKNKIKRHNIKIEEIKEIPLDEVPDRRIKDIAKLDKIILM
;
A
#
# COMPACT_ATOMS: atom_id res chain seq x y z
N MET A 1 -8.17 3.69 -21.65
CA MET A 1 -8.64 3.55 -20.25
C MET A 1 -7.52 2.84 -19.51
N GLU A 2 -6.98 3.42 -18.45
CA GLU A 2 -5.93 2.76 -17.65
C GLU A 2 -6.56 1.62 -16.84
N GLU A 3 -5.96 0.43 -16.93
CA GLU A 3 -6.39 -0.77 -16.21
C GLU A 3 -5.89 -0.73 -14.76
N ILE A 4 -6.75 -1.11 -13.81
CA ILE A 4 -6.38 -1.17 -12.40
C ILE A 4 -5.56 -2.43 -12.14
N LYS A 5 -4.29 -2.24 -11.78
CA LYS A 5 -3.32 -3.31 -11.48
C LYS A 5 -3.09 -3.45 -9.98
N VAL A 6 -2.41 -4.52 -9.57
CA VAL A 6 -1.96 -4.72 -8.19
C VAL A 6 -0.45 -4.46 -8.12
N TYR A 7 -0.05 -3.61 -7.19
CA TYR A 7 1.34 -3.30 -6.90
C TYR A 7 1.71 -3.80 -5.52
N MET A 8 2.77 -4.61 -5.45
CA MET A 8 3.46 -4.91 -4.21
C MET A 8 4.43 -3.78 -3.90
N VAL A 9 4.21 -3.10 -2.79
CA VAL A 9 5.08 -2.05 -2.27
C VAL A 9 5.81 -2.58 -1.04
N LYS A 10 7.13 -2.63 -1.11
CA LYS A 10 8.01 -2.95 0.02
C LYS A 10 8.76 -1.71 0.47
N GLY A 11 9.01 -1.63 1.76
CA GLY A 11 9.84 -0.57 2.31
C GLY A 11 9.98 -0.64 3.80
N THR A 12 10.44 0.47 4.38
CA THR A 12 10.54 0.67 5.81
C THR A 12 9.82 1.93 6.24
N ALA A 13 9.22 1.91 7.43
CA ALA A 13 8.62 3.08 8.04
C ALA A 13 9.13 3.24 9.48
N LEU A 14 9.37 4.48 9.90
CA LEU A 14 9.77 4.81 11.27
C LEU A 14 8.52 5.04 12.13
N PHE A 15 8.34 4.20 13.14
CA PHE A 15 7.27 4.31 14.12
C PHE A 15 7.79 4.95 15.41
N ASN A 16 6.88 5.56 16.17
CA ASN A 16 7.16 6.13 17.51
C ASN A 16 8.32 7.13 17.53
N GLU A 17 8.42 7.99 16.51
CA GLU A 17 9.50 8.98 16.30
C GLU A 17 9.91 9.71 17.58
N SER A 18 8.95 10.12 18.42
CA SER A 18 9.20 10.95 19.61
C SER A 18 9.56 10.19 20.88
N ARG A 19 9.36 8.86 20.96
CA ARG A 19 9.61 8.09 22.20
C ARG A 19 10.66 7.01 22.00
N PHE A 20 10.38 6.05 21.13
CA PHE A 20 11.22 4.89 20.86
C PHE A 20 11.23 4.62 19.36
N PRO A 21 12.01 5.40 18.59
CA PRO A 21 12.01 5.34 17.13
C PRO A 21 12.37 3.93 16.66
N THR A 22 11.41 3.25 16.07
CA THR A 22 11.57 1.86 15.60
C THR A 22 11.30 1.81 14.12
N ARG A 23 12.34 1.47 13.34
CA ARG A 23 12.19 1.28 11.89
C ARG A 23 11.69 -0.14 11.63
N GLN A 24 10.52 -0.25 11.01
CA GLN A 24 9.90 -1.54 10.70
C GLN A 24 9.76 -1.71 9.19
N LYS A 25 10.02 -2.93 8.72
CA LYS A 25 9.76 -3.31 7.32
C LYS A 25 8.26 -3.48 7.12
N PHE A 26 7.77 -3.12 5.94
CA PHE A 26 6.40 -3.37 5.52
C PHE A 26 6.37 -3.94 4.10
N ILE A 27 5.34 -4.75 3.86
CA ILE A 27 4.94 -5.20 2.53
C ILE A 27 3.44 -4.93 2.45
N LYS A 28 3.03 -4.19 1.42
CA LYS A 28 1.62 -3.84 1.18
C LYS A 28 1.29 -4.08 -0.28
N PHE A 29 0.11 -4.64 -0.51
CA PHE A 29 -0.43 -4.83 -1.85
C PHE A 29 -1.50 -3.76 -2.06
N VAL A 30 -1.33 -2.96 -3.11
CA VAL A 30 -2.15 -1.78 -3.38
C VAL A 30 -2.70 -1.89 -4.80
N ARG A 31 -4.00 -1.66 -4.96
CA ARG A 31 -4.60 -1.51 -6.29
C ARG A 31 -4.45 -0.06 -6.75
N ALA A 32 -3.87 0.15 -7.91
CA ALA A 32 -3.62 1.48 -8.46
C ALA A 32 -3.55 1.42 -10.00
N LEU A 33 -3.62 2.59 -10.65
CA LEU A 33 -3.46 2.69 -12.10
C LEU A 33 -1.98 2.67 -12.51
N ASN A 34 -1.09 3.12 -11.62
CA ASN A 34 0.35 3.16 -11.84
C ASN A 34 1.12 3.16 -10.51
N GLU A 35 2.44 2.97 -10.59
CA GLU A 35 3.35 2.91 -9.44
C GLU A 35 3.32 4.19 -8.60
N LYS A 36 3.20 5.36 -9.25
CA LYS A 36 3.15 6.65 -8.57
C LYS A 36 1.92 6.77 -7.66
N GLN A 37 0.76 6.34 -8.15
CA GLN A 37 -0.45 6.28 -7.34
C GLN A 37 -0.33 5.27 -6.20
N ALA A 38 0.29 4.11 -6.44
CA ALA A 38 0.53 3.13 -5.39
C ALA A 38 1.41 3.71 -4.27
N ALA A 39 2.47 4.45 -4.62
CA ALA A 39 3.34 5.13 -3.67
C ALA A 39 2.59 6.22 -2.87
N GLU A 40 1.83 7.08 -3.54
CA GLU A 40 1.04 8.12 -2.87
C GLU A 40 0.01 7.53 -1.90
N TYR A 41 -0.65 6.42 -2.28
CA TYR A 41 -1.54 5.70 -1.38
C TYR A 41 -0.81 5.21 -0.12
N ILE A 42 0.40 4.68 -0.25
CA ILE A 42 1.21 4.23 0.88
C ILE A 42 1.54 5.38 1.83
N TYR A 43 1.95 6.54 1.29
CA TYR A 43 2.19 7.72 2.11
C TYR A 43 0.93 8.17 2.86
N ALA A 44 -0.22 8.23 2.17
CA ALA A 44 -1.50 8.61 2.78
C ALA A 44 -1.95 7.60 3.85
N TYR A 45 -1.80 6.29 3.57
CA TYR A 45 -2.16 5.21 4.49
C TYR A 45 -1.38 5.30 5.79
N PHE A 46 -0.05 5.40 5.74
CA PHE A 46 0.78 5.50 6.94
C PHE A 46 0.59 6.83 7.69
N GLY A 47 0.38 7.92 6.96
CA GLY A 47 0.05 9.22 7.54
C GLY A 47 -1.27 9.20 8.31
N SER A 48 -2.33 8.63 7.73
CA SER A 48 -3.67 8.57 8.34
C SER A 48 -3.74 7.58 9.50
N LYS A 49 -3.30 6.33 9.29
CA LYS A 49 -3.42 5.27 10.31
C LYS A 49 -2.47 5.43 11.49
N ASN A 50 -1.24 5.89 11.23
CA ASN A 50 -0.14 5.83 12.20
C ASN A 50 0.49 7.20 12.48
N LYS A 51 0.00 8.29 11.86
CA LYS A 51 0.57 9.65 11.98
C LYS A 51 2.06 9.71 11.59
N ILE A 52 2.48 8.84 10.67
CA ILE A 52 3.87 8.80 10.18
C ILE A 52 4.05 9.83 9.06
N LYS A 53 5.07 10.68 9.19
CA LYS A 53 5.43 11.68 8.17
C LYS A 53 6.06 11.03 6.94
N ARG A 54 5.90 11.64 5.76
CA ARG A 54 6.40 11.11 4.48
C ARG A 54 7.91 10.81 4.49
N HIS A 55 8.73 11.70 5.06
CA HIS A 55 10.18 11.50 5.15
C HIS A 55 10.60 10.32 6.06
N ASN A 56 9.69 9.84 6.90
CA ASN A 56 9.89 8.68 7.76
C ASN A 56 9.49 7.35 7.09
N ILE A 57 9.06 7.40 5.84
CA ILE A 57 8.69 6.25 5.02
C ILE A 57 9.69 6.17 3.87
N LYS A 58 10.39 5.04 3.78
CA LYS A 58 11.31 4.73 2.69
C LYS A 58 10.74 3.55 1.90
N ILE A 59 10.25 3.82 0.69
CA ILE A 59 9.87 2.78 -0.25
C ILE A 59 11.15 2.22 -0.89
N GLU A 60 11.30 0.91 -0.88
CA GLU A 60 12.47 0.19 -1.41
C GLU A 60 12.18 -0.44 -2.77
N GLU A 61 10.97 -0.98 -2.95
CA GLU A 61 10.55 -1.65 -4.17
C GLU A 61 9.06 -1.39 -4.40
N ILE A 62 8.71 -1.05 -5.64
CA ILE A 62 7.35 -1.11 -6.15
C ILE A 62 7.38 -2.06 -7.33
N LYS A 63 6.53 -3.07 -7.31
CA LYS A 63 6.46 -4.06 -8.40
C LYS A 63 5.01 -4.39 -8.71
N GLU A 64 4.65 -4.32 -9.98
CA GLU A 64 3.38 -4.87 -10.46
C GLU A 64 3.40 -6.40 -10.31
N ILE A 65 2.36 -6.95 -9.70
CA ILE A 65 2.21 -8.40 -9.54
C ILE A 65 0.82 -8.85 -10.01
N PRO A 66 0.69 -10.08 -10.53
CA PRO A 66 -0.62 -10.62 -10.88
C PRO A 66 -1.45 -10.86 -9.62
N LEU A 67 -2.78 -10.80 -9.78
CA LEU A 67 -3.71 -10.96 -8.66
C LEU A 67 -3.56 -12.32 -7.95
N ASP A 68 -3.16 -13.36 -8.67
CA ASP A 68 -2.99 -14.71 -8.14
C ASP A 68 -1.85 -14.82 -7.13
N GLU A 69 -0.79 -14.01 -7.29
CA GLU A 69 0.35 -13.94 -6.38
C GLU A 69 0.06 -13.16 -5.09
N VAL A 70 -1.08 -12.47 -5.01
CA VAL A 70 -1.44 -11.68 -3.81
C VAL A 70 -1.79 -12.64 -2.66
N PRO A 71 -1.06 -12.61 -1.52
CA PRO A 71 -1.35 -13.51 -0.41
C PRO A 71 -2.64 -13.13 0.33
N ASP A 72 -3.03 -11.85 0.30
CA ASP A 72 -4.22 -11.37 1.00
C ASP A 72 -5.50 -11.68 0.21
N ARG A 73 -6.31 -12.59 0.76
CA ARG A 73 -7.59 -13.01 0.18
C ARG A 73 -8.58 -11.86 0.04
N ARG A 74 -8.58 -10.87 0.93
CA ARG A 74 -9.49 -9.72 0.85
C ARG A 74 -9.24 -8.88 -0.39
N ILE A 75 -7.98 -8.73 -0.78
CA ILE A 75 -7.59 -7.99 -1.98
C ILE A 75 -8.05 -8.75 -3.23
N LYS A 76 -7.91 -10.08 -3.22
CA LYS A 76 -8.46 -10.95 -4.26
C LYS A 76 -9.98 -10.84 -4.38
N ASP A 77 -10.68 -10.80 -3.25
CA ASP A 77 -12.14 -10.69 -3.23
C ASP A 77 -12.61 -9.30 -3.73
N ILE A 78 -11.97 -8.22 -3.30
CA ILE A 78 -12.26 -6.85 -3.78
C ILE A 78 -11.96 -6.69 -5.28
N ALA A 79 -10.94 -7.38 -5.78
CA ALA A 79 -10.63 -7.36 -7.21
C ALA A 79 -11.71 -8.01 -8.08
N LYS A 80 -12.45 -8.97 -7.52
CA LYS A 80 -13.53 -9.69 -8.22
C LYS A 80 -14.91 -9.02 -8.08
N LEU A 81 -15.03 -7.94 -7.30
CA LEU A 81 -16.29 -7.23 -7.10
C LEU A 81 -16.47 -6.17 -8.20
N ASP A 82 -17.46 -6.38 -9.07
CA ASP A 82 -17.80 -5.46 -10.17
C ASP A 82 -18.67 -4.26 -9.75
N LYS A 83 -19.36 -4.34 -8.60
CA LYS A 83 -20.20 -3.24 -8.08
C LYS A 83 -20.16 -3.20 -6.55
N ILE A 84 -19.81 -2.03 -6.01
CA ILE A 84 -20.08 -1.68 -4.60
C ILE A 84 -21.41 -0.91 -4.60
N ILE A 85 -22.45 -1.52 -4.04
CA ILE A 85 -23.68 -0.80 -3.68
C ILE A 85 -23.46 -0.27 -2.26
N LEU A 86 -23.25 1.03 -2.12
CA LEU A 86 -23.38 1.70 -0.83
C LEU A 86 -24.88 1.91 -0.58
N MET A 87 -25.39 1.31 0.49
CA MET A 87 -26.75 1.53 1.00
C MET A 87 -26.74 2.65 2.03
#